data_AF-D0LD21-F1
#
_entry.id   AF-D0LD21-F1
#
_cell.length_a   1.000
_cell.length_b   1.000
_cell.length_c   1.000
_cell.angle_alpha   90.00
_cell.angle_beta   90.00
_cell.angle_gamma   90.00
#
_symmetry.space_group_name_H-M   'P 1'
#
loop_
_entity.id
_entity.type
_entity.pdbx_description
1 polymer ?
#
loop_
_entity_poly.entity_id
_entity_poly.type
_entity_poly.pdbx_seq_one_letter_code
_entity_poly.pdbx_strand_id
1 'polypeptide(L)'
;MTEQARRTRQNRPAGKAARPATTRTATAANNRDRTAIWPTPAQTATSKQSWSCTHTWEQPDWTIAELVAAKNGRTVSVVLPALNEEETVADVIATIRPLVGTLVDELLVLDSGSTDATAELAHAAGAEVISREEAVPELTPVKGKGEVLWRSIAVTTGDIIAFVDSDLIDPDPMFVPKMLGPLLINPEIQLVKGYYRRPLRTGGTQDANGGGRVTELVARPLLASQKPDLTAVLQPLGGEYAGTRELLSSVPFAPGYGVEIGLLIDTYDRYGLGGIGQVNLGVRTHRNRPLIELGVMSRQIVGTLMRRCGLDDSGVGLTQFTAEPDGSFTPHTTEVYLEDRPPMNTIRPAELDDTEMAS
;
A
#
# COMPACT_ATOMS: atom_id res chain seq x y z
N MET A 1 -49.90 15.70 76.40
CA MET A 1 -51.27 15.58 76.95
C MET A 1 -52.21 16.09 75.86
N THR A 2 -53.13 15.35 75.26
CA THR A 2 -53.78 14.04 75.52
C THR A 2 -54.59 13.82 74.22
N GLU A 3 -54.33 12.82 73.36
CA GLU A 3 -54.60 11.38 73.45
C GLU A 3 -56.07 10.95 73.19
N GLN A 4 -56.25 10.27 72.04
CA GLN A 4 -57.14 9.12 71.72
C GLN A 4 -58.67 9.29 71.81
N ALA A 5 -59.53 8.58 71.07
CA ALA A 5 -59.51 7.27 70.38
C ALA A 5 -60.71 7.24 69.37
N ARG A 6 -60.98 6.30 68.45
CA ARG A 6 -60.85 4.82 68.47
C ARG A 6 -61.27 4.18 67.12
N ARG A 7 -60.48 3.17 66.67
CA ARG A 7 -60.81 1.83 66.07
C ARG A 7 -61.50 1.73 64.69
N THR A 8 -61.18 0.77 63.78
CA THR A 8 -60.76 -0.65 63.96
C THR A 8 -60.13 -1.29 62.68
N ARG A 9 -59.05 -2.10 62.86
CA ARG A 9 -58.66 -3.45 62.29
C ARG A 9 -59.08 -3.91 60.87
N GLN A 10 -58.39 -4.81 60.13
CA GLN A 10 -57.05 -5.44 60.07
C GLN A 10 -57.05 -6.44 58.86
N ASN A 11 -55.86 -6.73 58.30
CA ASN A 11 -55.41 -7.96 57.60
C ASN A 11 -55.70 -8.26 56.09
N ARG A 12 -54.58 -8.47 55.34
CA ARG A 12 -54.37 -9.36 54.15
C ARG A 12 -54.10 -10.82 54.64
N PRO A 13 -53.90 -11.92 53.82
CA PRO A 13 -53.56 -12.05 52.38
C PRO A 13 -54.16 -13.29 51.57
N ALA A 14 -53.75 -13.39 50.29
CA ALA A 14 -53.47 -14.57 49.42
C ALA A 14 -54.58 -15.49 48.82
N GLY A 15 -54.43 -15.84 47.52
CA GLY A 15 -54.99 -17.08 46.93
C GLY A 15 -55.35 -17.07 45.43
N LYS A 16 -54.80 -18.02 44.65
CA LYS A 16 -54.95 -18.30 43.20
C LYS A 16 -56.32 -18.93 42.81
N ALA A 17 -56.72 -18.84 41.53
CA ALA A 17 -57.43 -19.91 40.81
C ALA A 17 -57.27 -19.81 39.27
N ALA A 18 -57.18 -20.98 38.62
CA ALA A 18 -56.70 -21.23 37.24
C ALA A 18 -57.82 -21.47 36.21
N ARG A 19 -57.47 -21.44 34.90
CA ARG A 19 -58.12 -22.18 33.78
C ARG A 19 -57.43 -21.89 32.41
N PRO A 20 -57.56 -22.73 31.37
CA PRO A 20 -57.10 -24.11 31.23
C PRO A 20 -56.13 -24.30 30.03
N ALA A 21 -55.43 -25.44 29.99
CA ALA A 21 -54.60 -25.85 28.87
C ALA A 21 -55.45 -26.33 27.67
N THR A 22 -55.12 -25.87 26.47
CA THR A 22 -55.56 -26.49 25.20
C THR A 22 -54.39 -26.56 24.22
N THR A 23 -54.10 -27.78 23.81
CA THR A 23 -53.07 -28.21 22.87
C THR A 23 -53.41 -27.74 21.46
N ARG A 24 -52.50 -27.05 20.77
CA ARG A 24 -52.53 -26.89 19.30
C ARG A 24 -51.12 -26.87 18.71
N THR A 25 -50.76 -28.04 18.18
CA THR A 25 -49.98 -28.31 16.96
C THR A 25 -48.90 -27.31 16.55
N ALA A 26 -47.66 -27.80 16.57
CA ALA A 26 -46.52 -27.23 15.87
C ALA A 26 -46.83 -27.01 14.38
N THR A 27 -46.68 -25.77 13.93
CA THR A 27 -46.53 -25.42 12.52
C THR A 27 -45.29 -24.56 12.39
N ALA A 28 -44.30 -25.10 11.69
CA ALA A 28 -43.05 -24.45 11.32
C ALA A 28 -43.31 -23.22 10.45
N ALA A 29 -42.70 -22.09 10.83
CA ALA A 29 -42.39 -20.88 10.06
C ALA A 29 -42.09 -19.80 11.11
N ASN A 30 -41.03 -18.99 11.10
CA ASN A 30 -40.23 -18.51 9.98
C ASN A 30 -38.94 -17.95 10.62
N ASN A 31 -37.81 -18.63 10.47
CA ASN A 31 -36.51 -18.10 10.90
C ASN A 31 -36.03 -17.16 9.79
N ARG A 32 -36.28 -15.85 9.93
CA ARG A 32 -35.78 -14.87 8.97
C ARG A 32 -34.30 -14.63 9.24
N ASP A 33 -33.49 -15.35 8.47
CA ASP A 33 -32.05 -15.11 8.28
C ASP A 33 -31.82 -13.64 7.91
N ARG A 34 -31.05 -12.92 8.73
CA ARG A 34 -30.59 -11.54 8.46
C ARG A 34 -29.20 -11.54 7.82
N THR A 35 -28.89 -12.54 7.01
CA THR A 35 -27.53 -12.84 6.53
C THR A 35 -27.45 -12.91 5.00
N ALA A 36 -28.07 -11.97 4.28
CA ALA A 36 -27.78 -11.79 2.84
C ALA A 36 -28.23 -10.42 2.34
N ILE A 37 -27.45 -9.37 2.65
CA ILE A 37 -27.59 -8.05 1.99
C ILE A 37 -26.48 -7.87 0.93
N TRP A 38 -25.57 -8.83 0.77
CA TRP A 38 -24.45 -8.77 -0.17
C TRP A 38 -24.59 -9.88 -1.23
N PRO A 39 -24.47 -9.55 -2.54
CA PRO A 39 -24.47 -10.55 -3.59
C PRO A 39 -23.22 -11.43 -3.47
N THR A 40 -23.40 -12.74 -3.62
CA THR A 40 -22.33 -13.72 -3.70
C THR A 40 -21.52 -13.49 -4.98
N PRO A 41 -20.17 -13.53 -4.97
CA PRO A 41 -19.38 -13.36 -6.18
C PRO A 41 -19.76 -14.38 -7.25
N ALA A 42 -20.03 -13.90 -8.47
CA ALA A 42 -20.26 -14.78 -9.62
C ALA A 42 -18.98 -15.54 -9.96
N GLN A 43 -19.03 -16.87 -9.92
CA GLN A 43 -17.96 -17.71 -10.42
C GLN A 43 -18.04 -17.80 -11.93
N THR A 44 -17.29 -16.96 -12.64
CA THR A 44 -17.01 -17.16 -14.06
C THR A 44 -15.65 -17.82 -14.20
N ALA A 45 -15.64 -19.15 -14.25
CA ALA A 45 -14.49 -19.93 -14.68
C ALA A 45 -14.77 -20.44 -16.10
N THR A 46 -13.98 -19.97 -17.07
CA THR A 46 -13.87 -20.62 -18.39
C THR A 46 -12.39 -20.75 -18.76
N SER A 47 -12.07 -21.85 -19.42
CA SER A 47 -10.75 -22.46 -19.63
C SER A 47 -9.76 -21.65 -20.50
N LYS A 48 -9.19 -20.60 -19.93
CA LYS A 48 -7.86 -20.03 -20.24
C LYS A 48 -7.21 -19.76 -18.88
N GLN A 49 -5.92 -20.04 -18.69
CA GLN A 49 -5.26 -19.73 -17.41
C GLN A 49 -5.50 -18.25 -17.08
N SER A 50 -6.14 -17.98 -15.94
CA SER A 50 -6.39 -16.62 -15.51
C SER A 50 -5.07 -15.93 -15.16
N TRP A 51 -4.98 -14.61 -15.31
CA TRP A 51 -3.80 -13.83 -14.93
C TRP A 51 -3.33 -14.17 -13.49
N SER A 52 -4.28 -14.39 -12.58
CA SER A 52 -3.99 -14.81 -11.20
C SER A 52 -3.26 -16.15 -11.07
N CYS A 53 -3.27 -17.01 -12.09
CA CYS A 53 -2.48 -18.25 -12.08
C CYS A 53 -1.08 -18.08 -12.66
N THR A 54 -0.87 -17.12 -13.55
CA THR A 54 0.41 -16.94 -14.29
C THR A 54 1.25 -15.77 -13.78
N HIS A 55 0.63 -14.83 -13.06
CA HIS A 55 1.25 -13.56 -12.62
C HIS A 55 1.08 -13.32 -11.11
N THR A 56 0.72 -14.35 -10.35
CA THR A 56 0.64 -14.28 -8.89
C THR A 56 1.44 -15.41 -8.26
N TRP A 57 2.42 -15.05 -7.43
CA TRP A 57 3.27 -16.00 -6.72
C TRP A 57 2.92 -16.00 -5.23
N GLU A 58 2.18 -17.01 -4.80
CA GLU A 58 1.73 -17.13 -3.41
C GLU A 58 2.86 -17.63 -2.48
N GLN A 59 3.66 -18.59 -2.94
CA GLN A 59 4.81 -19.14 -2.22
C GLN A 59 5.91 -19.46 -3.23
N PRO A 60 6.69 -18.46 -3.66
CA PRO A 60 7.77 -18.70 -4.59
C PRO A 60 8.82 -19.64 -4.00
N ASP A 61 9.31 -20.57 -4.80
CA ASP A 61 10.22 -21.65 -4.42
C ASP A 61 11.66 -21.45 -4.91
N TRP A 62 11.94 -20.35 -5.59
CA TRP A 62 13.29 -20.01 -6.04
C TRP A 62 14.23 -19.71 -4.87
N THR A 63 15.45 -20.21 -5.01
CA THR A 63 16.58 -19.89 -4.13
C THR A 63 17.26 -18.59 -4.56
N ILE A 64 17.98 -17.95 -3.64
CA ILE A 64 18.80 -16.77 -3.96
C ILE A 64 19.83 -17.10 -5.05
N ALA A 65 20.43 -18.29 -5.02
CA ALA A 65 21.42 -18.72 -6.01
C ALA A 65 20.82 -18.83 -7.42
N GLU A 66 19.61 -19.35 -7.56
CA GLU A 66 18.89 -19.40 -8.83
C GLU A 66 18.55 -18.00 -9.35
N LEU A 67 18.15 -17.08 -8.46
CA LEU A 67 17.90 -15.69 -8.85
C LEU A 67 19.18 -14.98 -9.29
N VAL A 68 20.29 -15.19 -8.59
CA VAL A 68 21.61 -14.66 -8.99
C VAL A 68 21.99 -15.17 -10.39
N ALA A 69 21.80 -16.46 -10.66
CA ALA A 69 22.04 -17.03 -11.99
C ALA A 69 21.08 -16.42 -13.04
N ALA A 70 19.82 -16.19 -12.68
CA ALA A 70 18.81 -15.62 -13.57
C ALA A 70 19.03 -14.13 -13.89
N LYS A 71 19.89 -13.40 -13.15
CA LYS A 71 20.28 -12.02 -13.51
C LYS A 71 20.75 -11.93 -14.96
N ASN A 72 21.53 -12.91 -15.44
CA ASN A 72 22.00 -12.99 -16.82
C ASN A 72 22.60 -11.66 -17.32
N GLY A 73 23.49 -11.07 -16.51
CA GLY A 73 24.13 -9.78 -16.80
C GLY A 73 23.37 -8.54 -16.32
N ARG A 74 22.06 -8.66 -16.01
CA ARG A 74 21.27 -7.56 -15.45
C ARG A 74 21.68 -7.24 -14.01
N THR A 75 21.57 -5.97 -13.65
CA THR A 75 21.90 -5.41 -12.34
C THR A 75 20.64 -5.02 -11.56
N VAL A 76 20.75 -4.96 -10.24
CA VAL A 76 19.64 -4.69 -9.31
C VAL A 76 20.04 -3.60 -8.33
N SER A 77 19.24 -2.52 -8.30
CA SER A 77 19.28 -1.51 -7.25
C SER A 77 18.11 -1.70 -6.30
N VAL A 78 18.37 -1.62 -4.99
CA VAL A 78 17.34 -1.53 -3.97
C VAL A 78 17.34 -0.13 -3.39
N VAL A 79 16.18 0.51 -3.35
CA VAL A 79 15.98 1.88 -2.86
C VAL A 79 15.05 1.88 -1.66
N LEU A 80 15.49 2.52 -0.58
CA LEU A 80 14.72 2.81 0.61
C LEU A 80 14.40 4.32 0.65
N PRO A 81 13.18 4.77 0.31
CA PRO A 81 12.77 6.15 0.54
C PRO A 81 12.61 6.37 2.05
N ALA A 82 13.29 7.37 2.62
CA ALA A 82 13.27 7.61 4.07
C ALA A 82 12.90 9.05 4.42
N LEU A 83 12.10 9.22 5.49
CA LEU A 83 11.79 10.52 6.09
C LEU A 83 11.49 10.34 7.58
N ASN A 84 12.47 10.63 8.43
CA ASN A 84 12.38 10.45 9.88
C ASN A 84 12.00 9.03 10.31
N GLU A 85 12.83 8.06 9.92
CA GLU A 85 12.66 6.63 10.17
C GLU A 85 13.87 6.07 10.96
N GLU A 86 14.43 6.84 11.90
CA GLU A 86 15.59 6.44 12.72
C GLU A 86 15.35 5.15 13.52
N GLU A 87 14.09 4.85 13.86
CA GLU A 87 13.71 3.68 14.66
C GLU A 87 13.76 2.36 13.87
N THR A 88 13.72 2.41 12.54
CA THR A 88 13.42 1.25 11.69
C THR A 88 14.42 1.07 10.53
N VAL A 89 14.98 2.15 10.00
CA VAL A 89 15.81 2.12 8.78
C VAL A 89 16.97 1.14 8.85
N ALA A 90 17.64 1.05 10.01
CA ALA A 90 18.79 0.16 10.20
C ALA A 90 18.38 -1.32 10.14
N ASP A 91 17.23 -1.68 10.71
CA ASP A 91 16.71 -3.05 10.68
C ASP A 91 16.29 -3.44 9.27
N VAL A 92 15.63 -2.54 8.53
CA VAL A 92 15.31 -2.77 7.12
C VAL A 92 16.58 -3.03 6.31
N ILE A 93 17.60 -2.18 6.46
CA ILE A 93 18.89 -2.36 5.78
C ILE A 93 19.54 -3.69 6.14
N ALA A 94 19.51 -4.10 7.42
CA ALA A 94 20.11 -5.34 7.89
C ALA A 94 19.52 -6.58 7.19
N THR A 95 18.26 -6.54 6.74
CA THR A 95 17.64 -7.63 5.99
C THR A 95 18.09 -7.72 4.53
N ILE A 96 18.54 -6.62 3.94
CA ILE A 96 18.91 -6.50 2.53
C ILE A 96 20.43 -6.56 2.36
N ARG A 97 21.19 -6.04 3.32
CA ARG A 97 22.66 -5.94 3.28
C ARG A 97 23.38 -7.27 2.95
N PRO A 98 22.92 -8.45 3.43
CA PRO A 98 23.53 -9.73 3.06
C PRO A 98 23.42 -10.09 1.57
N LEU A 99 22.48 -9.48 0.84
CA LEU A 99 22.27 -9.69 -0.60
C LEU A 99 23.19 -8.81 -1.46
N VAL A 100 23.78 -7.75 -0.88
CA VAL A 100 24.62 -6.80 -1.59
C VAL A 100 25.95 -7.44 -2.01
N GLY A 101 26.32 -7.29 -3.27
CA GLY A 101 27.46 -7.97 -3.90
C GLY A 101 27.11 -9.35 -4.46
N THR A 102 25.83 -9.76 -4.40
CA THR A 102 25.33 -10.99 -5.01
C THR A 102 24.06 -10.72 -5.83
N LEU A 103 22.88 -10.90 -5.25
CA LEU A 103 21.61 -10.63 -5.90
C LEU A 103 21.39 -9.13 -6.08
N VAL A 104 21.77 -8.33 -5.09
CA VAL A 104 21.66 -6.87 -5.09
C VAL A 104 23.04 -6.28 -5.41
N ASP A 105 23.10 -5.34 -6.36
CA ASP A 105 24.35 -4.67 -6.75
C ASP A 105 24.48 -3.32 -6.03
N GLU A 106 23.36 -2.64 -5.79
CA GLU A 106 23.30 -1.32 -5.18
C GLU A 106 22.22 -1.29 -4.09
N LEU A 107 22.54 -0.75 -2.91
CA LEU A 107 21.58 -0.48 -1.83
C LEU A 107 21.65 0.99 -1.43
N LEU A 108 20.61 1.72 -1.78
CA LEU A 108 20.49 3.15 -1.62
C LEU A 108 19.37 3.51 -0.64
N VAL A 109 19.65 4.41 0.28
CA VAL A 109 18.64 5.16 1.03
C VAL A 109 18.55 6.54 0.41
N LEU A 110 17.37 6.89 -0.09
CA LEU A 110 17.12 8.23 -0.56
C LEU A 110 16.46 9.05 0.54
N ASP A 111 17.23 9.93 1.16
CA ASP A 111 16.76 10.74 2.28
C ASP A 111 15.90 11.91 1.79
N SER A 112 14.67 11.97 2.31
CA SER A 112 13.70 12.99 1.97
C SER A 112 13.86 14.29 2.78
N GLY A 113 15.03 14.51 3.39
CA GLY A 113 15.28 15.63 4.29
C GLY A 113 14.86 15.31 5.72
N SER A 114 15.33 14.17 6.23
CA SER A 114 15.13 13.79 7.63
C SER A 114 15.81 14.79 8.56
N THR A 115 15.20 15.02 9.72
CA THR A 115 15.69 15.92 10.78
C THR A 115 16.15 15.16 12.02
N ASP A 116 16.06 13.84 11.99
CA ASP A 116 16.45 12.91 13.04
C ASP A 116 17.72 12.12 12.61
N ALA A 117 18.07 11.04 13.31
CA ALA A 117 19.29 10.27 13.03
C ALA A 117 19.17 9.31 11.83
N THR A 118 18.11 9.39 11.01
CA THR A 118 17.85 8.44 9.90
C THR A 118 19.05 8.27 8.97
N ALA A 119 19.63 9.37 8.48
CA ALA A 119 20.74 9.32 7.53
C ALA A 119 22.02 8.72 8.16
N GLU A 120 22.33 9.10 9.40
CA GLU A 120 23.50 8.59 10.13
C GLU A 120 23.38 7.08 10.39
N LEU A 121 22.20 6.62 10.83
CA LEU A 121 21.93 5.21 11.11
C LEU A 121 21.90 4.37 9.83
N ALA A 122 21.34 4.90 8.74
CA ALA A 122 21.34 4.23 7.45
C ALA A 122 22.76 4.02 6.92
N HIS A 123 23.61 5.05 7.01
CA HIS A 123 25.01 4.96 6.63
C HIS A 123 25.77 3.96 7.51
N ALA A 124 25.57 4.00 8.83
CA ALA A 124 26.19 3.07 9.77
C ALA A 124 25.75 1.60 9.54
N ALA A 125 24.51 1.37 9.08
CA ALA A 125 24.01 0.05 8.70
C ALA A 125 24.57 -0.46 7.35
N GLY A 126 25.32 0.39 6.63
CA GLY A 126 26.05 0.01 5.42
C GLY A 126 25.28 0.21 4.12
N ALA A 127 24.30 1.12 4.10
CA ALA A 127 23.68 1.61 2.87
C ALA A 127 24.38 2.90 2.39
N GLU A 128 24.33 3.12 1.07
CA GLU A 128 24.61 4.45 0.52
C GLU A 128 23.45 5.39 0.86
N VAL A 129 23.72 6.64 1.20
CA VAL A 129 22.70 7.63 1.56
C VAL A 129 22.87 8.84 0.67
N ILE A 130 21.81 9.20 -0.06
CA ILE A 130 21.79 10.37 -0.95
C ILE A 130 20.55 11.20 -0.61
N SER A 131 20.73 12.52 -0.43
CA SER A 131 19.62 13.44 -0.22
C SER A 131 18.86 13.72 -1.54
N ARG A 132 17.60 14.16 -1.45
CA ARG A 132 16.84 14.61 -2.64
C ARG A 132 17.58 15.72 -3.40
N GLU A 133 18.23 16.62 -2.68
CA GLU A 133 18.99 17.74 -3.24
C GLU A 133 20.17 17.23 -4.08
N GLU A 134 20.94 16.26 -3.57
CA GLU A 134 22.08 15.66 -4.27
C GLU A 134 21.68 14.79 -5.46
N ALA A 135 20.53 14.13 -5.40
CA ALA A 135 20.13 13.18 -6.44
C ALA A 135 19.86 13.86 -7.80
N VAL A 136 19.24 15.04 -7.78
CA VAL A 136 18.97 15.86 -8.98
C VAL A 136 19.20 17.35 -8.66
N PRO A 137 20.47 17.80 -8.57
CA PRO A 137 20.82 19.15 -8.11
C PRO A 137 20.34 20.28 -9.02
N GLU A 138 20.07 19.98 -10.30
CA GLU A 138 19.54 20.93 -11.27
C GLU A 138 18.06 21.30 -11.02
N LEU A 139 17.35 20.58 -10.16
CA LEU A 139 15.93 20.83 -9.83
C LEU A 139 15.73 20.96 -8.33
N THR A 140 15.05 22.03 -7.90
CA THR A 140 14.62 22.18 -6.51
C THR A 140 13.68 21.02 -6.10
N PRO A 141 13.95 20.34 -4.97
CA PRO A 141 13.08 19.27 -4.48
C PRO A 141 11.70 19.77 -4.07
N VAL A 142 10.67 18.99 -4.40
CA VAL A 142 9.32 19.16 -3.84
C VAL A 142 9.04 18.11 -2.75
N LYS A 143 7.98 18.31 -1.96
CA LYS A 143 7.63 17.39 -0.87
C LYS A 143 6.93 16.14 -1.39
N GLY A 144 7.08 15.04 -0.66
CA GLY A 144 6.26 13.84 -0.82
C GLY A 144 7.00 12.66 -1.44
N LYS A 145 6.49 11.46 -1.16
CA LYS A 145 7.12 10.18 -1.52
C LYS A 145 7.41 10.05 -3.02
N GLY A 146 6.50 10.50 -3.88
CA GLY A 146 6.71 10.48 -5.33
C GLY A 146 7.98 11.19 -5.80
N GLU A 147 8.33 12.33 -5.19
CA GLU A 147 9.58 13.05 -5.50
C GLU A 147 10.81 12.20 -5.17
N VAL A 148 10.80 11.57 -3.99
CA VAL A 148 11.90 10.74 -3.50
C VAL A 148 12.10 9.58 -4.46
N LEU A 149 11.04 8.83 -4.75
CA LEU A 149 11.13 7.70 -5.66
C LEU A 149 11.58 8.12 -7.07
N TRP A 150 11.06 9.22 -7.61
CA TRP A 150 11.47 9.73 -8.91
C TRP A 150 12.96 10.07 -8.96
N ARG A 151 13.46 10.80 -7.96
CA ARG A 151 14.88 11.20 -7.87
C ARG A 151 15.82 10.01 -7.72
N SER A 152 15.41 8.93 -7.04
CA SER A 152 16.24 7.73 -6.93
C SER A 152 16.54 7.07 -8.28
N ILE A 153 15.66 7.22 -9.29
CA ILE A 153 15.93 6.70 -10.64
C ILE A 153 17.18 7.36 -11.25
N ALA A 154 17.42 8.63 -10.91
CA ALA A 154 18.52 9.44 -11.46
C ALA A 154 19.90 9.09 -10.90
N VAL A 155 19.96 8.40 -9.76
CA VAL A 155 21.21 8.06 -9.07
C VAL A 155 21.46 6.56 -9.00
N THR A 156 20.41 5.74 -9.11
CA THR A 156 20.57 4.29 -9.24
C THR A 156 21.00 3.90 -10.63
N THR A 157 21.68 2.75 -10.74
CA THR A 157 22.18 2.23 -12.02
C THR A 157 21.56 0.89 -12.45
N GLY A 158 20.92 0.17 -11.53
CA GLY A 158 20.38 -1.17 -11.77
C GLY A 158 19.35 -1.24 -12.89
N ASP A 159 19.44 -2.27 -13.74
CA ASP A 159 18.44 -2.59 -14.77
C ASP A 159 17.06 -2.90 -14.17
N ILE A 160 17.04 -3.40 -12.94
CA ILE A 160 15.86 -3.59 -12.11
C ILE A 160 16.02 -2.75 -10.85
N ILE A 161 14.96 -2.06 -10.46
CA ILE A 161 14.91 -1.24 -9.25
C ILE A 161 13.80 -1.77 -8.34
N ALA A 162 14.16 -2.14 -7.12
CA ALA A 162 13.22 -2.54 -6.08
C ALA A 162 13.08 -1.44 -5.03
N PHE A 163 11.86 -1.07 -4.71
CA PHE A 163 11.51 -0.14 -3.65
C PHE A 163 11.00 -0.91 -2.43
N VAL A 164 11.51 -0.53 -1.26
CA VAL A 164 11.07 -1.08 0.04
C VAL A 164 10.93 0.09 1.01
N ASP A 165 9.77 0.24 1.65
CA ASP A 165 9.59 1.31 2.64
C ASP A 165 10.57 1.14 3.81
N SER A 166 11.14 2.23 4.31
CA SER A 166 12.08 2.18 5.44
C SER A 166 11.40 2.12 6.81
N ASP A 167 10.06 2.12 6.88
CA ASP A 167 9.25 2.11 8.10
C ASP A 167 8.73 0.72 8.51
N LEU A 168 9.31 -0.34 7.94
CA LEU A 168 8.94 -1.72 8.20
C LEU A 168 9.46 -2.21 9.56
N ILE A 169 8.61 -2.95 10.27
CA ILE A 169 8.96 -3.60 11.55
C ILE A 169 9.14 -5.09 11.29
N ASP A 170 10.31 -5.62 11.65
CA ASP A 170 10.74 -7.01 11.44
C ASP A 170 10.50 -7.51 9.99
N PRO A 171 11.03 -6.84 8.95
CA PRO A 171 10.80 -7.27 7.57
C PRO A 171 11.41 -8.66 7.30
N ASP A 172 10.72 -9.48 6.50
CA ASP A 172 11.25 -10.77 6.05
C ASP A 172 12.39 -10.52 5.04
N PRO A 173 13.62 -11.03 5.25
CA PRO A 173 14.75 -10.89 4.33
C PRO A 173 14.47 -11.38 2.91
N MET A 174 13.45 -12.23 2.73
CA MET A 174 13.01 -12.69 1.42
C MET A 174 12.15 -11.68 0.65
N PHE A 175 11.79 -10.50 1.20
CA PHE A 175 10.99 -9.51 0.49
C PHE A 175 11.59 -9.12 -0.87
N VAL A 176 12.86 -8.71 -0.89
CA VAL A 176 13.56 -8.34 -2.12
C VAL A 176 13.68 -9.53 -3.08
N PRO A 177 14.20 -10.72 -2.68
CA PRO A 177 14.22 -11.90 -3.54
C PRO A 177 12.86 -12.29 -4.13
N LYS A 178 11.78 -12.21 -3.34
CA LYS A 178 10.42 -12.50 -3.79
C LYS A 178 9.96 -11.55 -4.89
N MET A 179 10.23 -10.26 -4.77
CA MET A 179 9.83 -9.26 -5.79
C MET A 179 10.67 -9.35 -7.06
N LEU A 180 11.96 -9.68 -6.94
CA LEU A 180 12.85 -9.80 -8.10
C LEU A 180 12.57 -11.03 -8.96
N GLY A 181 12.11 -12.13 -8.34
CA GLY A 181 11.88 -13.40 -9.03
C GLY A 181 11.12 -13.26 -10.35
N PRO A 182 9.88 -12.72 -10.36
CA PRO A 182 9.10 -12.60 -11.59
C PRO A 182 9.77 -11.75 -12.67
N LEU A 183 10.47 -10.65 -12.30
CA LEU A 183 11.19 -9.80 -13.25
C LEU A 183 12.41 -10.51 -13.87
N LEU A 184 13.05 -11.38 -13.09
CA LEU A 184 14.24 -12.11 -13.53
C LEU A 184 13.88 -13.28 -14.44
N ILE A 185 12.74 -13.94 -14.22
CA ILE A 185 12.36 -15.18 -14.93
C ILE A 185 11.31 -14.96 -16.04
N ASN A 186 10.58 -13.84 -16.04
CA ASN A 186 9.57 -13.54 -17.05
C ASN A 186 9.86 -12.17 -17.71
N PRO A 187 10.31 -12.13 -18.97
CA PRO A 187 10.66 -10.88 -19.66
C PRO A 187 9.45 -10.00 -20.00
N GLU A 188 8.22 -10.54 -19.97
CA GLU A 188 7.01 -9.75 -20.23
C GLU A 188 6.67 -8.83 -19.05
N ILE A 189 7.07 -9.19 -17.83
CA ILE A 189 6.74 -8.45 -16.61
C ILE A 189 7.67 -7.26 -16.46
N GLN A 190 7.06 -6.09 -16.31
CA GLN A 190 7.75 -4.80 -16.14
C GLN A 190 7.62 -4.26 -14.72
N LEU A 191 6.56 -4.66 -13.99
CA LEU A 191 6.27 -4.25 -12.62
C LEU A 191 5.82 -5.44 -11.78
N VAL A 192 6.37 -5.59 -10.58
CA VAL A 192 5.93 -6.57 -9.58
C VAL A 192 5.47 -5.85 -8.33
N LYS A 193 4.21 -6.06 -7.92
CA LYS A 193 3.66 -5.55 -6.66
C LYS A 193 3.73 -6.59 -5.55
N GLY A 194 4.27 -6.23 -4.40
CA GLY A 194 4.11 -7.03 -3.18
C GLY A 194 2.67 -6.95 -2.66
N TYR A 195 2.10 -8.08 -2.25
CA TYR A 195 0.87 -8.12 -1.45
C TYR A 195 1.08 -8.90 -0.17
N TYR A 196 0.27 -8.60 0.85
CA TYR A 196 0.48 -9.09 2.20
C TYR A 196 -0.76 -8.88 3.06
N ARG A 197 -0.80 -9.56 4.20
CA ARG A 197 -1.78 -9.34 5.26
C ARG A 197 -1.28 -8.20 6.16
N ARG A 198 -2.20 -7.30 6.53
CA ARG A 198 -1.95 -6.15 7.41
C ARG A 198 -2.77 -6.30 8.70
N PRO A 199 -2.22 -6.90 9.76
CA PRO A 199 -2.92 -6.96 11.04
C PRO A 199 -3.05 -5.55 11.65
N LEU A 200 -4.27 -5.11 11.97
CA LEU A 200 -4.50 -3.95 12.82
C LEU A 200 -4.57 -4.35 14.28
N ARG A 201 -3.93 -3.56 15.14
CA ARG A 201 -4.09 -3.63 16.59
C ARG A 201 -4.85 -2.39 17.04
N THR A 202 -6.08 -2.58 17.52
CA THR A 202 -6.89 -1.49 18.09
C THR A 202 -7.41 -1.94 19.45
N GLY A 203 -7.13 -1.17 20.51
CA GLY A 203 -7.72 -1.40 21.84
C GLY A 203 -7.53 -2.81 22.42
N GLY A 204 -6.38 -3.46 22.16
CA GLY A 204 -6.10 -4.82 22.63
C GLY A 204 -6.66 -5.95 21.77
N THR A 205 -7.48 -5.65 20.76
CA THR A 205 -7.95 -6.62 19.75
C THR A 205 -7.11 -6.55 18.47
N GLN A 206 -6.75 -7.71 17.93
CA GLN A 206 -6.04 -7.85 16.65
C GLN A 206 -7.04 -8.22 15.55
N ASP A 207 -7.26 -7.31 14.60
CA ASP A 207 -7.99 -7.61 13.37
C ASP A 207 -6.97 -7.97 12.30
N ALA A 208 -6.91 -9.25 11.92
CA ALA A 208 -5.96 -9.75 10.93
C ALA A 208 -6.10 -9.08 9.54
N ASN A 209 -7.26 -8.46 9.24
CA ASN A 209 -7.57 -7.85 7.95
C ASN A 209 -7.89 -6.35 8.04
N GLY A 210 -7.76 -5.72 9.21
CA GLY A 210 -8.23 -4.34 9.39
C GLY A 210 -7.39 -3.28 8.66
N GLY A 211 -6.16 -3.61 8.23
CA GLY A 211 -5.22 -2.65 7.66
C GLY A 211 -5.57 -2.25 6.23
N GLY A 212 -5.02 -1.14 5.75
CA GLY A 212 -5.22 -0.74 4.34
C GLY A 212 -6.58 -0.09 4.04
N ARG A 213 -7.16 0.65 4.99
CA ARG A 213 -8.43 1.40 4.83
C ARG A 213 -8.51 2.19 3.51
N VAL A 214 -7.44 2.90 3.13
CA VAL A 214 -7.40 3.67 1.87
C VAL A 214 -7.34 2.73 0.65
N THR A 215 -6.64 1.60 0.74
CA THR A 215 -6.64 0.56 -0.30
C THR A 215 -8.06 0.05 -0.56
N GLU A 216 -8.76 -0.38 0.50
CA GLU A 216 -10.06 -1.06 0.40
C GLU A 216 -11.23 -0.11 0.15
N LEU A 217 -11.19 1.11 0.68
CA LEU A 217 -12.33 2.04 0.62
C LEU A 217 -12.18 3.10 -0.49
N VAL A 218 -10.99 3.26 -1.07
CA VAL A 218 -10.72 4.31 -2.07
C VAL A 218 -10.11 3.71 -3.33
N ALA A 219 -8.89 3.17 -3.25
CA ALA A 219 -8.17 2.75 -4.45
C ALA A 219 -8.85 1.60 -5.20
N ARG A 220 -9.18 0.49 -4.51
CA ARG A 220 -9.81 -0.68 -5.17
C ARG A 220 -11.21 -0.38 -5.71
N PRO A 221 -12.11 0.35 -5.00
CA PRO A 221 -13.39 0.78 -5.59
C PRO A 221 -13.24 1.68 -6.81
N LEU A 222 -12.29 2.62 -6.80
CA LEU A 222 -12.04 3.49 -7.96
C LEU A 222 -11.45 2.71 -9.14
N LEU A 223 -10.52 1.78 -8.89
CA LEU A 223 -10.01 0.87 -9.92
C LEU A 223 -11.15 0.01 -10.49
N ALA A 224 -12.02 -0.55 -9.66
CA ALA A 224 -13.19 -1.30 -10.14
C ALA A 224 -14.11 -0.47 -11.05
N SER A 225 -14.21 0.82 -10.78
CA SER A 225 -15.00 1.76 -11.57
C SER A 225 -14.33 2.16 -12.90
N GLN A 226 -13.01 2.38 -12.90
CA GLN A 226 -12.31 3.03 -14.03
C GLN A 226 -11.37 2.10 -14.81
N LYS A 227 -10.78 1.10 -14.15
CA LYS A 227 -9.77 0.16 -14.69
C LYS A 227 -10.04 -1.25 -14.15
N PRO A 228 -11.17 -1.90 -14.51
CA PRO A 228 -11.66 -3.10 -13.82
C PRO A 228 -10.68 -4.28 -13.82
N ASP A 229 -9.83 -4.42 -14.83
CA ASP A 229 -8.80 -5.47 -14.89
C ASP A 229 -7.81 -5.38 -13.71
N LEU A 230 -7.52 -4.17 -13.24
CA LEU A 230 -6.64 -3.92 -12.09
C LEU A 230 -7.26 -4.33 -10.74
N THR A 231 -8.54 -4.74 -10.70
CA THR A 231 -9.13 -5.32 -9.48
C THR A 231 -8.48 -6.65 -9.07
N ALA A 232 -7.76 -7.29 -9.99
CA ALA A 232 -6.95 -8.49 -9.72
C ALA A 232 -5.70 -8.20 -8.87
N VAL A 233 -5.24 -6.95 -8.79
CA VAL A 233 -4.08 -6.55 -7.99
C VAL A 233 -4.51 -6.34 -6.53
N LEU A 234 -3.90 -7.09 -5.60
CA LEU A 234 -4.36 -7.12 -4.21
C LEU A 234 -4.00 -5.86 -3.42
N GLN A 235 -2.78 -5.34 -3.61
CA GLN A 235 -2.26 -4.17 -2.88
C GLN A 235 -1.79 -3.09 -3.87
N PRO A 236 -2.71 -2.36 -4.53
CA PRO A 236 -2.33 -1.34 -5.51
C PRO A 236 -1.50 -0.19 -4.93
N LEU A 237 -1.59 0.04 -3.61
CA LEU A 237 -0.87 1.10 -2.89
C LEU A 237 0.35 0.57 -2.09
N GLY A 238 0.74 -0.69 -2.29
CA GLY A 238 1.87 -1.28 -1.55
C GLY A 238 3.19 -0.56 -1.87
N GLY A 239 3.96 -0.21 -0.84
CA GLY A 239 5.27 0.43 -0.96
C GLY A 239 6.40 -0.52 -1.33
N GLU A 240 6.16 -1.83 -1.22
CA GLU A 240 7.10 -2.87 -1.65
C GLU A 240 6.74 -3.30 -3.07
N TYR A 241 7.57 -2.89 -4.03
CA TYR A 241 7.43 -3.28 -5.43
C TYR A 241 8.77 -3.18 -6.15
N ALA A 242 8.89 -3.84 -7.29
CA ALA A 242 10.07 -3.73 -8.15
C ALA A 242 9.64 -3.52 -9.60
N GLY A 243 10.44 -2.83 -10.38
CA GLY A 243 10.20 -2.64 -11.80
C GLY A 243 11.47 -2.55 -12.62
N THR A 244 11.35 -2.70 -13.93
CA THR A 244 12.46 -2.50 -14.86
C THR A 244 12.81 -1.01 -14.92
N ARG A 245 14.09 -0.68 -15.07
CA ARG A 245 14.54 0.69 -15.31
C ARG A 245 13.89 1.27 -16.55
N GLU A 246 13.72 0.46 -17.60
CA GLU A 246 13.03 0.88 -18.82
C GLU A 246 11.64 1.46 -18.50
N LEU A 247 10.80 0.72 -17.76
CA LEU A 247 9.50 1.20 -17.32
C LEU A 247 9.64 2.43 -16.43
N LEU A 248 10.40 2.33 -15.33
CA LEU A 248 10.44 3.35 -14.28
C LEU A 248 11.03 4.68 -14.76
N SER A 249 11.93 4.67 -15.74
CA SER A 249 12.50 5.89 -16.31
C SER A 249 11.63 6.53 -17.40
N SER A 250 10.65 5.80 -17.94
CA SER A 250 9.87 6.22 -19.11
C SER A 250 8.43 6.62 -18.81
N VAL A 251 7.99 6.55 -17.54
CA VAL A 251 6.68 6.99 -17.08
C VAL A 251 6.79 8.20 -16.15
N PRO A 252 5.78 9.09 -16.10
CA PRO A 252 5.75 10.18 -15.14
C PRO A 252 5.55 9.66 -13.70
N PHE A 253 6.07 10.38 -12.72
CA PHE A 253 5.89 10.04 -11.30
C PHE A 253 4.88 10.98 -10.65
N ALA A 254 3.79 10.40 -10.17
CA ALA A 254 2.78 11.14 -9.43
C ALA A 254 3.31 11.63 -8.08
N PRO A 255 2.89 12.82 -7.62
CA PRO A 255 3.39 13.38 -6.38
C PRO A 255 2.85 12.68 -5.13
N GLY A 256 3.57 12.83 -4.01
CA GLY A 256 3.13 12.37 -2.70
C GLY A 256 2.77 10.88 -2.68
N TYR A 257 1.63 10.56 -2.07
CA TYR A 257 1.08 9.20 -1.99
C TYR A 257 0.36 8.73 -3.28
N GLY A 258 0.38 9.54 -4.34
CA GLY A 258 -0.17 9.15 -5.64
C GLY A 258 0.77 8.23 -6.44
N VAL A 259 2.05 8.19 -6.08
CA VAL A 259 3.10 7.53 -6.86
C VAL A 259 2.82 6.06 -7.15
N GLU A 260 2.41 5.26 -6.16
CA GLU A 260 2.18 3.82 -6.37
C GLU A 260 1.00 3.55 -7.31
N ILE A 261 -0.11 4.29 -7.16
CA ILE A 261 -1.30 4.12 -8.02
C ILE A 261 -1.05 4.66 -9.43
N GLY A 262 -0.29 5.76 -9.54
CA GLY A 262 0.14 6.32 -10.83
C GLY A 262 0.96 5.30 -11.61
N LEU A 263 2.05 4.79 -11.01
CA LEU A 263 2.90 3.75 -11.59
C LEU A 263 2.12 2.50 -12.02
N LEU A 264 1.17 2.05 -11.20
CA LEU A 264 0.34 0.89 -11.54
C LEU A 264 -0.49 1.13 -12.80
N ILE A 265 -1.17 2.28 -12.89
CA ILE A 265 -2.03 2.62 -14.03
C ILE A 265 -1.19 2.88 -15.28
N ASP A 266 -0.08 3.61 -15.15
CA ASP A 266 0.83 3.90 -16.27
C ASP A 266 1.44 2.62 -16.85
N THR A 267 1.79 1.65 -15.99
CA THR A 267 2.25 0.32 -16.42
C THR A 267 1.16 -0.43 -17.16
N TYR A 268 -0.05 -0.46 -16.59
CA TYR A 268 -1.19 -1.14 -17.19
C TYR A 268 -1.57 -0.55 -18.56
N ASP A 269 -1.57 0.77 -18.69
CA ASP A 269 -1.93 1.43 -19.94
C ASP A 269 -0.90 1.17 -21.05
N ARG A 270 0.36 0.91 -20.69
CA ARG A 270 1.44 0.63 -21.66
C ARG A 270 1.63 -0.85 -21.98
N TYR A 271 1.58 -1.72 -20.97
CA TYR A 271 1.95 -3.14 -21.10
C TYR A 271 0.76 -4.09 -20.84
N GLY A 272 -0.41 -3.55 -20.54
CA GLY A 272 -1.57 -4.32 -20.12
C GLY A 272 -1.35 -5.04 -18.79
N LEU A 273 -2.29 -5.90 -18.42
CA LEU A 273 -2.19 -6.68 -17.19
C LEU A 273 -1.02 -7.70 -17.23
N GLY A 274 -0.63 -8.17 -18.42
CA GLY A 274 0.52 -9.08 -18.59
C GLY A 274 1.87 -8.47 -18.20
N GLY A 275 2.01 -7.16 -18.29
CA GLY A 275 3.19 -6.44 -17.81
C GLY A 275 3.32 -6.35 -16.28
N ILE A 276 2.31 -6.83 -15.54
CA ILE A 276 2.22 -6.70 -14.10
C ILE A 276 2.21 -8.10 -13.46
N GLY A 277 3.11 -8.31 -12.50
CA GLY A 277 3.11 -9.45 -11.59
C GLY A 277 2.79 -9.03 -10.16
N GLN A 278 2.46 -9.99 -9.31
CA GLN A 278 2.37 -9.76 -7.86
C GLN A 278 2.86 -10.96 -7.04
N VAL A 279 3.45 -10.69 -5.89
CA VAL A 279 4.03 -11.73 -5.03
C VAL A 279 3.58 -11.57 -3.58
N ASN A 280 3.30 -12.70 -2.92
CA ASN A 280 2.95 -12.68 -1.51
C ASN A 280 4.19 -12.46 -0.65
N LEU A 281 4.20 -11.37 0.10
CA LEU A 281 5.22 -11.03 1.08
C LEU A 281 4.84 -11.51 2.49
N GLY A 282 3.70 -12.15 2.67
CA GLY A 282 3.26 -12.70 3.95
C GLY A 282 2.62 -11.65 4.83
N VAL A 283 3.30 -11.26 5.91
CA VAL A 283 2.80 -10.27 6.89
C VAL A 283 3.64 -9.02 6.80
N ARG A 284 2.99 -7.85 6.72
CA ARG A 284 3.65 -6.56 6.78
C ARG A 284 3.18 -5.78 7.99
N THR A 285 4.12 -5.44 8.87
CA THR A 285 3.90 -4.59 10.04
C THR A 285 4.62 -3.26 9.83
N HIS A 286 3.91 -2.16 10.06
CA HIS A 286 4.40 -0.79 9.90
C HIS A 286 3.56 0.14 10.78
N ARG A 287 3.98 1.41 10.90
CA ARG A 287 3.29 2.40 11.74
C ARG A 287 1.87 2.70 11.23
N ASN A 288 0.89 2.63 12.13
CA ASN A 288 -0.50 2.96 11.80
C ASN A 288 -0.69 4.48 11.74
N ARG A 289 -1.25 4.97 10.63
CA ARG A 289 -1.58 6.39 10.47
C ARG A 289 -2.94 6.75 11.10
N PRO A 290 -3.04 7.91 11.77
CA PRO A 290 -4.31 8.50 12.20
C PRO A 290 -5.29 8.70 11.04
N LEU A 291 -6.60 8.71 11.34
CA LEU A 291 -7.65 8.85 10.31
C LEU A 291 -7.54 10.17 9.52
N ILE A 292 -7.11 11.25 10.18
CA ILE A 292 -6.94 12.56 9.55
C ILE A 292 -5.93 12.48 8.39
N GLU A 293 -4.77 11.85 8.61
CA GLU A 293 -3.74 11.66 7.58
C GLU A 293 -4.22 10.76 6.45
N LEU A 294 -5.04 9.74 6.75
CA LEU A 294 -5.60 8.88 5.71
C LEU A 294 -6.57 9.63 4.79
N GLY A 295 -7.26 10.66 5.28
CA GLY A 295 -8.07 11.55 4.45
C GLY A 295 -7.22 12.29 3.42
N VAL A 296 -6.09 12.86 3.85
CA VAL A 296 -5.13 13.55 2.97
C VAL A 296 -4.55 12.58 1.93
N MET A 297 -4.14 11.39 2.35
CA MET A 297 -3.66 10.34 1.45
C MET A 297 -4.72 9.94 0.41
N SER A 298 -5.96 9.72 0.86
CA SER A 298 -7.10 9.41 -0.01
C SER A 298 -7.29 10.50 -1.07
N ARG A 299 -7.27 11.78 -0.68
CA ARG A 299 -7.46 12.90 -1.60
C ARG A 299 -6.40 12.93 -2.71
N GLN A 300 -5.14 12.66 -2.36
CA GLN A 300 -4.03 12.59 -3.31
C GLN A 300 -4.22 11.44 -4.32
N ILE A 301 -4.62 10.26 -3.84
CA ILE A 301 -4.87 9.06 -4.66
C ILE A 301 -6.04 9.29 -5.63
N VAL A 302 -7.14 9.88 -5.15
CA VAL A 302 -8.29 10.23 -5.99
C VAL A 302 -7.86 11.12 -7.16
N GLY A 303 -7.16 12.23 -6.88
CA GLY A 303 -6.75 13.17 -7.93
C GLY A 303 -5.76 12.56 -8.91
N THR A 304 -4.83 11.74 -8.43
CA THR A 304 -3.87 11.01 -9.29
C THR A 304 -4.60 10.04 -10.23
N LEU A 305 -5.48 9.19 -9.67
CA LEU A 305 -6.23 8.20 -10.45
C LEU A 305 -7.15 8.87 -11.48
N MET A 306 -7.86 9.93 -11.08
CA MET A 306 -8.72 10.70 -11.98
C MET A 306 -7.94 11.21 -13.19
N ARG A 307 -6.78 11.85 -12.96
CA ARG A 307 -5.93 12.39 -14.03
C ARG A 307 -5.40 11.29 -14.97
N ARG A 308 -4.98 10.14 -14.43
CA ARG A 308 -4.58 8.97 -15.24
C ARG A 308 -5.73 8.37 -16.05
N CYS A 309 -6.98 8.56 -15.60
CA CYS A 309 -8.18 8.15 -16.33
C CYS A 309 -8.71 9.23 -17.28
N GLY A 310 -7.99 10.34 -17.47
CA GLY A 310 -8.42 11.45 -18.33
C GLY A 310 -9.60 12.26 -17.78
N LEU A 311 -9.82 12.19 -16.46
CA LEU A 311 -10.86 12.95 -15.77
C LEU A 311 -10.26 14.21 -15.13
N ASP A 312 -11.02 15.30 -15.17
CA ASP A 312 -10.66 16.55 -14.52
C ASP A 312 -10.78 16.41 -13.00
N ASP A 313 -9.72 16.78 -12.29
CA ASP A 313 -9.73 16.99 -10.84
C ASP A 313 -9.79 18.49 -10.55
N SER A 314 -10.52 18.89 -9.51
CA SER A 314 -10.71 20.31 -9.17
C SER A 314 -9.45 21.03 -8.70
N GLY A 315 -8.41 20.29 -8.31
CA GLY A 315 -7.21 20.82 -7.65
C GLY A 315 -7.45 21.31 -6.22
N VAL A 316 -8.68 21.21 -5.69
CA VAL A 316 -9.01 21.71 -4.36
C VAL A 316 -8.57 20.71 -3.30
N GLY A 317 -7.87 21.19 -2.28
CA GLY A 317 -7.45 20.43 -1.10
C GLY A 317 -8.61 19.86 -0.28
N LEU A 318 -8.32 18.91 0.61
CA LEU A 318 -9.32 18.32 1.49
C LEU A 318 -9.50 19.18 2.75
N THR A 319 -10.72 19.68 2.99
CA THR A 319 -11.11 20.28 4.26
C THR A 319 -11.70 19.21 5.19
N GLN A 320 -11.09 19.03 6.36
CA GLN A 320 -11.55 18.15 7.42
C GLN A 320 -11.96 18.97 8.64
N PHE A 321 -12.88 18.44 9.45
CA PHE A 321 -13.41 19.13 10.63
C PHE A 321 -13.06 18.32 11.88
N THR A 322 -12.20 18.86 12.73
CA THR A 322 -11.82 18.22 14.00
C THR A 322 -12.74 18.71 15.11
N ALA A 323 -13.24 17.80 15.93
CA ALA A 323 -14.06 18.15 17.09
C ALA A 323 -13.18 18.66 18.24
N GLU A 324 -13.51 19.83 18.76
CA GLU A 324 -12.85 20.45 19.91
C GLU A 324 -13.49 19.98 21.24
N PRO A 325 -12.79 20.13 22.39
CA PRO A 325 -13.32 19.73 23.70
C PRO A 325 -14.65 20.40 24.10
N ASP A 326 -14.95 21.57 23.54
CA ASP A 326 -16.18 22.33 23.77
C ASP A 326 -17.34 21.91 22.84
N GLY A 327 -17.12 20.93 21.96
CA GLY A 327 -18.10 20.42 20.99
C GLY A 327 -18.18 21.23 19.70
N SER A 328 -17.37 22.28 19.52
CA SER A 328 -17.23 22.98 18.25
C SER A 328 -16.36 22.19 17.25
N PHE A 329 -16.37 22.62 15.99
CA PHE A 329 -15.56 21.99 14.93
C PHE A 329 -14.63 23.01 14.28
N THR A 330 -13.34 22.67 14.23
CA THR A 330 -12.33 23.48 13.56
C THR A 330 -12.06 22.94 12.15
N PRO A 331 -12.18 23.76 11.09
CA PRO A 331 -11.82 23.35 9.74
C PRO A 331 -10.29 23.36 9.55
N HIS A 332 -9.78 22.29 8.95
CA HIS A 332 -8.39 22.15 8.53
C HIS A 332 -8.36 21.75 7.06
N THR A 333 -7.86 22.64 6.21
CA THR A 333 -7.67 22.35 4.79
C THR A 333 -6.23 21.92 4.54
N THR A 334 -6.06 20.75 3.94
CA THR A 334 -4.77 20.30 3.43
C THR A 334 -4.75 20.43 1.91
N GLU A 335 -3.80 21.21 1.40
CA GLU A 335 -3.57 21.37 -0.03
C GLU A 335 -3.25 20.03 -0.71
N VAL A 336 -3.64 19.91 -1.98
CA VAL A 336 -3.32 18.76 -2.82
C VAL A 336 -2.39 19.22 -3.96
N TYR A 337 -1.32 18.46 -4.21
CA TYR A 337 -0.40 18.74 -5.31
C TYR A 337 -0.54 17.62 -6.34
N LEU A 338 -0.85 17.93 -7.60
CA LEU A 338 -1.20 16.94 -8.63
C LEU A 338 -0.33 17.03 -9.88
N GLU A 339 0.72 17.85 -9.84
CA GLU A 339 1.67 17.97 -10.94
C GLU A 339 2.68 16.82 -10.86
N ASP A 340 2.76 16.05 -11.94
CA ASP A 340 3.67 14.92 -12.04
C ASP A 340 5.09 15.40 -12.28
N ARG A 341 6.07 14.63 -11.79
CA ARG A 341 7.41 14.67 -12.37
C ARG A 341 7.38 14.00 -13.75
N PRO A 342 8.09 14.55 -14.75
CA PRO A 342 8.14 13.95 -16.08
C PRO A 342 8.94 12.63 -16.05
N PRO A 343 8.86 11.79 -17.09
CA PRO A 343 9.72 10.61 -17.22
C PRO A 343 11.20 10.97 -17.02
N MET A 344 11.92 10.22 -16.19
CA MET A 344 13.31 10.52 -15.87
C MET A 344 14.20 10.54 -17.12
N ASN A 345 13.92 9.72 -18.13
CA ASN A 345 14.66 9.69 -19.38
C ASN A 345 14.52 10.99 -20.22
N THR A 346 13.56 11.86 -19.90
CA THR A 346 13.45 13.21 -20.50
C THR A 346 14.31 14.26 -19.80
N ILE A 347 14.76 13.97 -18.57
CA ILE A 347 15.64 14.84 -17.78
C ILE A 347 17.09 14.36 -17.88
N ARG A 348 17.31 13.06 -17.72
CA ARG A 348 18.60 12.38 -17.85
C ARG A 348 18.44 11.15 -18.74
N PRO A 349 18.56 11.31 -20.08
CA PRO A 349 18.54 10.16 -20.97
C PRO A 349 19.70 9.24 -20.63
N ALA A 350 19.47 7.92 -20.66
CA ALA A 350 20.58 6.98 -20.65
C ALA A 350 21.46 7.27 -21.88
N GLU A 351 22.79 7.31 -21.70
CA GLU A 351 23.71 7.38 -22.84
C GLU A 351 23.39 6.18 -23.75
N LEU A 352 22.89 6.45 -24.95
CA LEU A 352 22.76 5.42 -25.98
C LEU A 352 24.18 5.00 -26.30
N ASP A 353 24.49 3.73 -26.08
CA ASP A 353 25.77 3.15 -26.50
C ASP A 353 25.92 3.41 -28.00
N ASP A 354 26.88 4.27 -28.39
CA ASP A 354 27.17 4.68 -29.77
C ASP A 354 27.63 3.50 -30.68
N THR A 355 27.52 2.26 -30.21
CA THR A 355 27.94 1.05 -30.91
C THR A 355 26.90 0.48 -31.87
N GLU A 356 25.62 0.87 -31.78
CA GLU A 356 24.57 0.37 -32.69
C GLU A 356 24.26 1.28 -33.90
N MET A 357 24.84 2.48 -33.98
CA MET A 357 24.70 3.37 -35.15
C MET A 357 25.83 3.23 -36.19
N ALA A 358 26.77 2.29 -35.96
CA ALA A 358 27.94 2.07 -36.81
C ALA A 358 28.03 0.65 -37.40
N SER A 359 26.93 -0.11 -37.45
CA SER A 359 26.87 -1.45 -38.08
C SER A 359 26.04 -1.49 -39.35
#